data_AF-A0A949AKF3-F1
#
_entry.id   AF-A0A949AKF3-F1
#
_cell.length_a   1.000
_cell.length_b   1.000
_cell.length_c   1.000
_cell.angle_alpha   90.00
_cell.angle_beta   90.00
_cell.angle_gamma   90.00
#
_symmetry.space_group_name_H-M   'P 1'
#
loop_
_entity.id
_entity.type
_entity.pdbx_description
1 polymer ?
#
loop_
_entity_poly.entity_id
_entity_poly.type
_entity_poly.pdbx_seq_one_letter_code
_entity_poly.pdbx_strand_id
1 'polypeptide(L)' 'MSRNKCQYVIDINPNKQNKFIPITGQKIVAPKILQEMDIGTIIIMNSIYETEIKKLAFLNGFRGNFITL' A
#
# COMPACT_ATOMS: atom_id res chain seq x y z
N MET A 1 -4.78 -4.11 22.36
CA MET A 1 -5.07 -5.00 21.21
C MET A 1 -4.94 -4.18 19.93
N SER A 2 -3.89 -4.44 19.15
CA SER A 2 -3.25 -3.53 18.18
C SER A 2 -4.16 -3.10 17.00
N ARG A 3 -4.69 -1.87 17.03
CA ARG A 3 -5.41 -1.28 15.88
C ARG A 3 -4.51 -0.61 14.82
N ASN A 4 -3.18 -0.60 15.02
CA ASN A 4 -2.21 0.16 14.20
C ASN A 4 -1.30 -0.72 13.33
N LYS A 5 -1.81 -1.74 12.63
CA LYS A 5 -0.94 -2.59 11.77
C LYS A 5 -0.85 -2.14 10.31
N CYS A 6 -1.89 -1.49 9.76
CA CYS A 6 -1.87 -0.86 8.43
C CYS A 6 -2.20 0.62 8.57
N GLN A 7 -1.18 1.47 8.46
CA GLN A 7 -1.31 2.92 8.63
C GLN A 7 -1.69 3.64 7.32
N TYR A 8 -1.43 3.01 6.17
CA TYR A 8 -1.57 3.62 4.86
C TYR A 8 -2.23 2.66 3.87
N VAL A 9 -2.99 3.24 2.95
CA VAL A 9 -3.46 2.56 1.74
C VAL A 9 -2.69 3.11 0.56
N ILE A 10 -2.07 2.24 -0.23
CA ILE A 10 -1.36 2.61 -1.45
C ILE A 10 -2.30 2.43 -2.63
N ASP A 11 -2.57 3.49 -3.39
CA ASP A 11 -3.40 3.44 -4.60
C ASP A 11 -2.77 4.29 -5.71
N ILE A 12 -2.75 3.75 -6.94
CA ILE A 12 -2.19 4.43 -8.11
C ILE A 12 -3.11 5.54 -8.65
N ASN A 13 -4.40 5.52 -8.29
CA ASN A 13 -5.37 6.49 -8.77
C ASN A 13 -5.10 7.87 -8.13
N PRO A 14 -4.66 8.87 -8.91
CA PRO A 14 -4.31 10.19 -8.38
C PRO A 14 -5.53 10.88 -7.74
N ASN A 15 -6.75 10.58 -8.18
CA ASN A 15 -7.96 11.19 -7.63
C ASN A 15 -8.28 10.74 -6.20
N LYS A 16 -7.68 9.63 -5.74
CA LYS A 16 -7.85 9.11 -4.38
C LYS A 16 -6.71 9.53 -3.45
N GLN A 17 -5.56 9.91 -3.98
CA GLN A 17 -4.39 10.29 -3.18
C GLN A 17 -4.68 11.54 -2.34
N ASN A 18 -4.01 11.64 -1.20
CA ASN A 18 -4.21 12.70 -0.20
C ASN A 18 -5.63 12.76 0.42
N LYS A 19 -6.48 11.78 0.13
CA LYS A 19 -7.75 11.55 0.82
C LYS A 19 -7.60 10.44 1.86
N PHE A 20 -8.66 10.22 2.62
CA PHE A 20 -8.71 9.21 3.66
C PHE A 20 -9.77 8.17 3.35
N ILE A 21 -9.49 6.91 3.72
CA ILE A 21 -10.45 5.83 3.63
C ILE A 21 -11.59 6.09 4.62
N PRO A 22 -12.87 6.03 4.18
CA PRO A 22 -14.01 6.14 5.08
C PRO A 22 -13.94 5.11 6.22
N ILE A 23 -14.42 5.49 7.40
CA ILE A 23 -14.49 4.65 8.62
C ILE A 23 -13.12 4.36 9.25
N THR A 24 -12.13 3.91 8.48
CA THR A 24 -10.81 3.55 9.03
C THR A 24 -9.86 4.74 9.17
N GLY A 25 -10.09 5.82 8.42
CA GLY A 25 -9.28 7.03 8.47
C GLY A 25 -7.85 6.87 7.95
N GLN A 26 -7.54 5.77 7.25
CA GLN A 26 -6.21 5.54 6.69
C GLN A 26 -5.95 6.50 5.53
N LYS A 27 -4.76 7.10 5.48
CA LYS A 27 -4.38 8.00 4.39
C LYS A 27 -4.09 7.20 3.13
N ILE A 28 -4.61 7.67 2.00
CA ILE A 28 -4.31 7.12 0.69
C ILE A 28 -3.08 7.83 0.11
N VAL A 29 -2.05 7.06 -0.20
CA VAL A 29 -0.73 7.56 -0.63
C VAL A 29 -0.32 6.93 -1.96
N ALA A 30 0.60 7.59 -2.66
CA ALA A 30 1.18 7.07 -3.90
C ALA A 30 2.22 5.97 -3.63
N PRO A 31 2.47 5.05 -4.57
CA PRO A 31 3.49 4.00 -4.44
C PRO A 31 4.91 4.48 -4.14
N LYS A 32 5.21 5.74 -4.47
CA LYS A 32 6.52 6.36 -4.19
C LYS A 32 6.87 6.35 -2.71
N ILE A 33 5.88 6.32 -1.81
CA ILE A 33 6.09 6.24 -0.36
C ILE A 33 6.94 5.03 0.05
N LEU A 34 6.96 3.95 -0.75
CA LEU A 34 7.78 2.76 -0.52
C LEU A 34 9.29 3.06 -0.53
N GLN A 35 9.71 4.19 -1.11
CA GLN A 35 11.11 4.64 -1.12
C GLN A 35 11.46 5.42 0.15
N GLU A 36 10.47 5.97 0.84
CA GLU A 36 10.63 6.89 1.97
C GLU A 36 10.40 6.20 3.32
N MET A 37 9.69 5.07 3.32
CA MET A 37 9.27 4.36 4.51
C MET A 37 9.82 2.93 4.56
N ASP A 38 10.24 2.51 5.75
CA ASP A 38 10.58 1.11 6.00
C ASP A 38 9.31 0.27 6.20
N ILE A 39 8.86 -0.38 5.13
CA ILE A 39 7.67 -1.21 5.10
C ILE A 39 8.13 -2.67 4.96
N GLY A 40 7.76 -3.51 5.91
CA GLY A 40 8.12 -4.94 5.88
C GLY A 40 7.09 -5.83 5.17
N THR A 41 5.84 -5.37 5.00
CA THR A 41 4.76 -6.18 4.41
C THR A 41 3.73 -5.33 3.69
N ILE A 42 3.38 -5.72 2.46
CA ILE A 42 2.26 -5.17 1.68
C ILE A 42 1.13 -6.20 1.67
N ILE A 43 -0.08 -5.75 2.02
CA ILE A 43 -1.30 -6.54 1.88
C ILE A 43 -1.97 -6.18 0.55
N ILE A 44 -2.08 -7.16 -0.34
CA ILE A 44 -2.75 -7.02 -1.63
C ILE A 44 -4.23 -7.29 -1.44
N MET A 45 -5.03 -6.22 -1.51
CA MET A 45 -6.49 -6.31 -1.35
C MET A 45 -7.23 -6.72 -2.62
N ASN A 46 -6.58 -6.64 -3.78
CA ASN A 46 -7.16 -7.04 -5.05
C ASN A 46 -6.17 -7.94 -5.79
N SER A 47 -6.39 -9.25 -5.69
CA SER A 47 -5.53 -10.29 -6.27
C SER A 47 -5.45 -10.23 -7.79
N ILE A 48 -6.44 -9.64 -8.47
CA ILE A 48 -6.43 -9.47 -9.93
C ILE A 48 -5.20 -8.66 -10.39
N TYR A 49 -4.77 -7.69 -9.58
CA TYR A 49 -3.63 -6.82 -9.89
C TYR A 49 -2.33 -7.23 -9.17
N GLU A 50 -2.25 -8.45 -8.65
CA GLU A 50 -1.11 -8.88 -7.83
C GLU A 50 0.23 -8.73 -8.57
N THR A 51 0.26 -9.13 -9.84
CA THR A 51 1.46 -9.06 -10.68
C THR A 51 1.94 -7.62 -10.86
N GLU A 52 1.04 -6.71 -11.23
CA GLU A 52 1.35 -5.30 -11.42
C GLU A 52 1.75 -4.62 -10.10
N ILE A 53 1.05 -4.94 -9.01
CA ILE A 53 1.34 -4.39 -7.68
C ILE A 53 2.75 -4.80 -7.23
N LYS A 54 3.11 -6.08 -7.35
CA LYS A 54 4.46 -6.55 -7.01
C LYS A 54 5.52 -5.88 -7.87
N LYS A 55 5.33 -5.83 -9.19
CA LYS A 55 6.26 -5.16 -10.11
C LYS A 55 6.47 -3.69 -9.73
N LEU A 56 5.38 -2.96 -9.48
CA LEU A 56 5.42 -1.56 -9.10
C LEU A 56 6.11 -1.36 -7.75
N ALA A 57 5.82 -2.20 -6.76
CA ALA A 57 6.46 -2.16 -5.46
C ALA A 57 7.98 -2.40 -5.58
N PHE A 58 8.40 -3.40 -6.36
CA PHE A 58 9.82 -3.67 -6.60
C PHE A 58 10.55 -2.50 -7.28
N LEU A 59 9.91 -1.87 -8.27
CA LEU A 59 10.44 -0.67 -8.94
C LEU A 59 10.57 0.53 -7.97
N ASN A 60 9.72 0.60 -6.95
CA ASN A 60 9.78 1.60 -5.90
C ASN A 60 10.64 1.16 -4.69
N GLY A 61 11.54 0.19 -4.88
CA GLY A 61 12.53 -0.20 -3.87
C GLY A 61 12.03 -1.16 -2.79
N PHE A 62 10.76 -1.57 -2.79
CA PHE A 62 10.23 -2.49 -1.78
C PHE A 62 10.84 -3.88 -1.92
N ARG A 63 11.27 -4.48 -0.82
CA ARG A 63 11.89 -5.83 -0.77
C ARG A 63 11.29 -6.73 0.33
N GLY A 64 10.17 -6.31 0.93
CA GLY A 64 9.49 -7.06 1.99
C GLY A 64 8.56 -8.14 1.47
N ASN A 65 7.67 -8.58 2.35
CA ASN A 65 6.71 -9.65 2.07
C ASN A 65 5.43 -9.12 1.43
N PHE A 66 4.75 -9.99 0.67
CA PHE A 66 3.40 -9.75 0.18
C PHE A 66 2.45 -10.76 0.81
N ILE A 67 1.27 -10.29 1.22
CA ILE A 67 0.15 -11.14 1.64
C ILE A 67 -1.02 -10.79 0.72
N THR A 68 -1.52 -11.76 -0.03
CA THR A 68 -2.74 -11.58 -0.83
C THR A 68 -3.94 -12.08 -0.03
N LEU A 69 -4.99 -11.26 0.03
CA LEU A 69 -6.28 -11.61 0.64
C LEU A 69 -7.32 -11.98 -0.41
#